data_AF-A0A2D6YM75-F1
#
_entry.id   AF-A0A2D6YM75-F1
#
_cell.length_a   1.000
_cell.length_b   1.000
_cell.length_c   1.000
_cell.angle_alpha   90.00
_cell.angle_beta   90.00
_cell.angle_gamma   90.00
#
_symmetry.space_group_name_H-M   'P 1'
#
loop_
_entity.id
_entity.type
_entity.pdbx_description
1 polymer ?
#
loop_
_entity_poly.entity_id
_entity_poly.type
_entity_poly.pdbx_seq_one_letter_code
_entity_poly.pdbx_strand_id
1 'polypeptide(L)'
;QKISLRANSKALEFETKVDWKECHRRLGTAFPIRVQTDSATCDIQYGHLKRPTHRNTTWDMARFEVAAQKYVDLSDQQRGVALLNDCKYGHKLHDNVINLHLLRSPTQPDPDADLGTYQFC
;
A
#
# COMPACT_ATOMS: atom_id res chain seq x y z
N GLN A 1 -10.78 4.98 -12.07
CA GLN A 1 -10.32 3.66 -11.58
C GLN A 1 -11.07 2.58 -12.34
N LYS A 2 -10.39 1.52 -12.75
CA LYS A 2 -10.95 0.35 -13.42
C LYS A 2 -10.58 -0.88 -12.60
N ILE A 3 -11.56 -1.74 -12.35
CA ILE A 3 -11.41 -2.95 -11.54
C ILE A 3 -11.72 -4.13 -12.45
N SER A 4 -10.81 -5.09 -12.57
CA SER A 4 -10.99 -6.27 -13.42
C SER A 4 -10.66 -7.56 -12.69
N LEU A 5 -11.50 -8.56 -12.91
CA LEU A 5 -11.30 -9.93 -12.46
C LEU A 5 -11.26 -10.83 -13.70
N ARG A 6 -10.12 -11.49 -13.94
CA ARG A 6 -9.98 -12.41 -15.07
C ARG A 6 -10.68 -13.74 -14.77
N ALA A 7 -11.22 -14.38 -15.80
CA ALA A 7 -11.76 -15.72 -15.66
C ALA A 7 -10.68 -16.68 -15.11
N ASN A 8 -11.04 -17.48 -14.11
CA ASN A 8 -10.15 -18.40 -13.38
C ASN A 8 -8.98 -17.74 -12.61
N SER A 9 -8.98 -16.42 -12.43
CA SER A 9 -8.01 -15.73 -11.57
C SER A 9 -8.53 -15.59 -10.14
N LYS A 10 -7.64 -15.72 -9.16
CA LYS A 10 -7.90 -15.40 -7.75
C LYS A 10 -7.47 -13.97 -7.39
N ALA A 11 -6.90 -13.23 -8.33
CA ALA A 11 -6.39 -11.87 -8.14
C ALA A 11 -7.34 -10.84 -8.77
N LEU A 12 -7.63 -9.79 -8.01
CA LEU A 12 -8.40 -8.63 -8.44
C LEU A 12 -7.41 -7.53 -8.87
N GLU A 13 -7.51 -7.09 -10.13
CA GLU A 13 -6.62 -6.07 -10.71
C GLU A 13 -7.25 -4.67 -10.57
N PHE A 14 -6.48 -3.70 -10.09
CA PHE A 14 -6.93 -2.32 -9.86
C PHE A 14 -6.11 -1.32 -10.69
N GLU A 15 -6.61 -0.97 -11.87
CA GLU A 15 -6.00 0.07 -12.68
C GLU A 15 -6.49 1.46 -12.25
N THR A 16 -5.60 2.27 -11.69
CA THR A 16 -5.91 3.62 -11.21
C THR A 16 -5.22 4.65 -12.08
N LYS A 17 -5.99 5.35 -12.92
CA LYS A 17 -5.55 6.51 -13.72
C LYS A 17 -5.96 7.79 -13.01
N VAL A 18 -5.02 8.70 -12.81
CA VAL A 18 -5.22 9.96 -12.08
C VAL A 18 -4.56 11.09 -12.85
N ASP A 19 -5.32 12.15 -13.13
CA ASP A 19 -4.78 13.44 -13.55
C ASP A 19 -4.58 14.29 -12.29
N TRP A 20 -3.33 14.44 -11.87
CA TRP A 20 -2.97 15.06 -10.61
C TRP A 20 -2.56 16.52 -10.82
N LYS A 21 -3.36 17.42 -10.24
CA LYS A 21 -3.16 18.88 -10.30
C LYS A 21 -3.20 19.53 -8.90
N GLU A 22 -3.10 18.71 -7.86
CA GLU A 22 -3.29 19.13 -6.47
C GLU A 22 -1.94 19.41 -5.80
N CYS A 23 -1.83 20.53 -5.09
CA CYS A 23 -0.62 20.90 -4.34
C CYS A 23 -0.81 20.58 -2.84
N HIS A 24 0.26 20.15 -2.16
CA HIS A 24 0.25 19.80 -0.73
C HIS A 24 -0.73 18.69 -0.32
N ARG A 25 -1.20 17.87 -1.28
CA ARG A 25 -2.08 16.73 -1.01
C ARG A 25 -1.35 15.41 -1.14
N ARG A 26 -1.89 14.40 -0.48
CA ARG A 26 -1.47 13.00 -0.62
C ARG A 26 -2.67 12.17 -1.06
N LEU A 27 -2.46 11.35 -2.09
CA LEU A 27 -3.42 10.33 -2.50
C LEU A 27 -2.97 8.97 -1.96
N GLY A 28 -3.90 8.29 -1.29
CA GLY A 28 -3.73 6.89 -0.93
C GLY A 28 -5.00 6.12 -1.16
N THR A 29 -4.87 4.81 -1.32
CA THR A 29 -5.99 3.87 -1.37
C THR A 29 -6.00 3.04 -0.10
N ALA A 30 -7.18 2.75 0.41
CA ALA A 30 -7.38 1.96 1.62
C ALA A 30 -8.12 0.66 1.26
N PHE A 31 -7.55 -0.47 1.65
CA PHE A 31 -8.13 -1.79 1.47
C PHE A 31 -8.41 -2.36 2.87
N PRO A 32 -9.63 -2.19 3.40
CA PRO A 32 -10.02 -2.79 4.66
C PRO A 32 -10.24 -4.29 4.46
N ILE A 33 -9.43 -5.11 5.13
CA ILE A 33 -9.50 -6.57 5.03
C ILE A 33 -9.96 -7.10 6.39
N ARG A 34 -10.87 -8.08 6.39
CA ARG A 34 -11.33 -8.74 7.62
C ARG A 34 -10.43 -9.94 7.99
N VAL A 35 -9.12 -9.70 8.08
CA VAL A 35 -8.13 -10.69 8.53
C VAL A 35 -7.44 -10.09 9.75
N GLN A 36 -7.68 -10.67 10.93
CA GLN A 36 -7.00 -10.28 12.16
C GLN A 36 -5.68 -11.02 12.26
N THR A 37 -4.57 -10.29 12.25
CA THR A 37 -3.25 -10.85 12.43
C THR A 37 -2.36 -9.84 13.14
N ASP A 38 -1.49 -10.33 14.03
CA ASP A 38 -0.57 -9.49 14.79
C ASP A 38 0.63 -9.04 13.96
N SER A 39 0.88 -9.70 12.82
CA SER A 39 2.01 -9.43 11.94
C SER A 39 1.65 -9.51 10.46
N ALA A 40 2.23 -8.62 9.66
CA ALA A 40 2.15 -8.62 8.21
C ALA A 40 3.51 -8.94 7.60
N THR A 41 3.50 -9.70 6.51
CA THR A 41 4.71 -10.07 5.77
C THR A 41 4.92 -9.09 4.62
N CYS A 42 6.04 -8.38 4.64
CA CYS A 42 6.40 -7.39 3.62
C CYS A 42 7.59 -7.90 2.80
N ASP A 43 7.50 -7.78 1.48
CA ASP A 43 8.59 -8.15 0.58
C ASP A 43 9.78 -7.18 0.72
N ILE A 44 10.99 -7.73 0.84
CA ILE A 44 12.24 -6.99 0.88
C ILE A 44 13.23 -7.56 -0.14
N GLN A 45 14.33 -6.84 -0.40
CA GLN A 45 15.41 -7.34 -1.23
C GLN A 45 15.90 -8.69 -0.68
N TYR A 46 15.85 -9.73 -1.53
CA TYR A 46 16.30 -11.08 -1.23
C TYR A 46 15.59 -11.78 -0.05
N GLY A 47 14.38 -11.37 0.31
CA GLY A 47 13.64 -12.04 1.37
C GLY A 47 12.29 -11.41 1.70
N HIS A 48 11.78 -11.76 2.87
CA HIS A 48 10.56 -11.17 3.41
C HIS A 48 10.79 -10.80 4.87
N LEU A 49 10.12 -9.76 5.33
CA LEU A 49 10.20 -9.26 6.69
C LEU A 49 8.81 -9.25 7.31
N LYS A 50 8.67 -9.89 8.47
CA LYS A 50 7.45 -9.81 9.27
C LYS A 50 7.49 -8.57 10.15
N ARG A 51 6.43 -7.78 10.12
CA ARG A 51 6.29 -6.54 10.90
C ARG A 51 4.97 -6.57 11.67
N PRO A 52 4.94 -6.06 12.91
CA PRO A 52 3.70 -5.98 13.67
C PRO A 52 2.70 -5.01 13.01
N THR A 53 1.41 -5.34 13.08
CA THR A 53 0.28 -4.54 12.56
C THR A 53 -0.33 -3.62 13.62
N HIS A 54 0.12 -3.75 14.87
CA HIS A 54 -0.38 -3.07 16.05
C HIS A 54 0.66 -2.07 16.59
N ARG A 55 0.20 -1.06 17.33
CA ARG A 55 1.02 0.04 17.85
C ARG A 55 1.26 -0.11 19.35
N ASN A 56 2.02 -1.12 19.75
CA ASN A 56 2.28 -1.34 21.19
C ASN A 56 3.48 -0.51 21.70
N THR A 57 4.48 -0.31 20.85
CA THR A 57 5.69 0.42 21.23
C THR A 57 5.72 1.82 20.63
N THR A 58 6.46 2.74 21.27
CA THR A 58 6.76 4.07 20.71
C THR A 58 7.42 3.98 19.33
N TRP A 59 8.16 2.89 19.08
CA TRP A 59 8.70 2.55 17.77
C TRP A 59 7.62 2.18 16.75
N ASP A 60 6.57 1.47 17.15
CA ASP A 60 5.44 1.14 16.28
C ASP A 60 4.54 2.36 16.02
N MET A 61 4.45 3.28 16.98
CA MET A 61 3.80 4.58 16.75
C MET A 61 4.54 5.41 15.69
N ALA A 62 5.87 5.39 15.68
CA ALA A 62 6.67 6.11 14.69
C ALA A 62 6.66 5.45 13.29
N ARG A 63 6.34 4.15 13.20
CA ARG A 63 6.26 3.40 11.93
C ARG A 63 4.89 3.58 11.27
N PHE A 64 4.62 4.81 10.84
CA PHE A 64 3.41 5.13 10.08
C PHE A 64 3.41 4.55 8.66
N GLU A 65 4.58 4.23 8.12
CA GLU A 65 4.77 3.77 6.75
C GLU A 65 5.89 2.72 6.70
N VAL A 66 5.62 1.64 5.97
CA VAL A 66 6.46 0.48 5.80
C VAL A 66 6.82 0.39 4.33
N ALA A 67 8.12 0.27 4.06
CA ALA A 67 8.61 -0.04 2.73
C ALA A 67 8.37 -1.52 2.43
N ALA A 68 7.65 -1.82 1.34
CA ALA A 68 7.57 -3.14 0.74
C ALA A 68 7.83 -3.03 -0.76
N GLN A 69 8.46 -4.03 -1.36
CA GLN A 69 8.89 -3.94 -2.76
C GLN A 69 7.78 -4.32 -3.73
N LYS A 70 7.36 -5.59 -3.71
CA LYS A 70 6.40 -6.11 -4.68
C LYS A 70 5.05 -6.47 -4.07
N TYR A 71 5.06 -6.93 -2.82
CA TYR A 71 3.83 -7.36 -2.15
C TYR A 71 3.88 -7.15 -0.64
N VAL A 72 2.68 -7.05 -0.09
CA VAL A 72 2.41 -7.17 1.34
C VAL A 72 1.34 -8.23 1.53
N ASP A 73 1.60 -9.19 2.41
CA ASP A 73 0.66 -10.24 2.78
C ASP A 73 0.19 -10.06 4.23
N LEU A 74 -1.12 -10.11 4.43
CA LEU A 74 -1.73 -10.35 5.72
C LEU A 74 -2.44 -11.69 5.69
N SER A 75 -1.89 -12.63 6.44
CA SER A 75 -2.42 -13.97 6.60
C SER A 75 -2.65 -14.29 8.08
N ASP A 76 -3.76 -14.99 8.31
CA ASP A 76 -4.12 -15.67 9.55
C ASP A 76 -4.28 -17.18 9.23
N GLN A 77 -4.50 -18.02 10.25
CA GLN A 77 -4.56 -19.48 10.13
C GLN A 77 -5.62 -19.97 9.12
N GLN A 78 -6.65 -19.17 8.83
CA GLN A 78 -7.76 -19.56 7.95
C GLN A 78 -7.79 -18.83 6.60
N ARG A 79 -7.24 -17.60 6.51
CA ARG A 79 -7.40 -16.72 5.35
C ARG A 79 -6.19 -15.82 5.18
N GLY A 80 -5.83 -15.51 3.94
CA GLY A 80 -4.77 -14.58 3.62
C GLY A 80 -5.13 -13.68 2.45
N VAL A 81 -4.68 -12.45 2.50
CA VAL A 81 -4.82 -11.46 1.43
C VAL A 81 -3.47 -10.82 1.19
N ALA A 82 -3.01 -10.90 -0.05
CA ALA A 82 -1.82 -10.21 -0.51
C ALA A 82 -2.21 -9.03 -1.40
N LEU A 83 -1.64 -7.86 -1.11
CA LEU A 83 -1.66 -6.70 -2.00
C LEU A 83 -0.36 -6.69 -2.78
N LEU A 84 -0.45 -6.80 -4.10
CA LEU A 84 0.67 -6.65 -5.03
C LEU A 84 0.64 -5.26 -5.63
N ASN A 85 1.82 -4.74 -5.96
CA ASN A 85 1.97 -3.43 -6.59
C ASN A 85 3.24 -3.40 -7.46
N ASP A 86 3.21 -2.60 -8.52
CA ASP A 86 4.30 -2.49 -9.49
C ASP A 86 5.23 -1.28 -9.24
N CYS A 87 4.70 -0.18 -8.70
CA CYS A 87 5.40 1.11 -8.74
C CYS A 87 5.46 1.88 -7.41
N LYS A 88 4.77 1.44 -6.36
CA LYS A 88 4.79 2.12 -5.04
C LYS A 88 5.34 1.23 -3.94
N TYR A 89 6.12 1.87 -3.09
CA TYR A 89 6.84 1.21 -2.01
C TYR A 89 6.27 1.54 -0.63
N GLY A 90 5.44 2.58 -0.53
CA GLY A 90 4.89 3.08 0.73
C GLY A 90 3.58 2.41 1.10
N HIS A 91 3.62 1.50 2.08
CA HIS A 91 2.43 0.85 2.63
C HIS A 91 2.22 1.25 4.08
N LYS A 92 0.97 1.40 4.51
CA LYS A 92 0.63 1.58 5.92
C LYS A 92 -0.32 0.46 6.33
N LEU A 93 0.14 -0.35 7.28
CA LEU A 93 -0.55 -1.54 7.78
C LEU A 93 -1.01 -1.23 9.20
N HIS A 94 -2.32 -1.16 9.40
CA HIS A 94 -2.87 -0.86 10.72
C HIS A 94 -4.24 -1.49 10.88
N ASP A 95 -4.44 -2.24 11.97
CA ASP A 95 -5.73 -2.82 12.38
C ASP A 95 -6.51 -3.45 11.20
N ASN A 96 -5.80 -4.22 10.38
CA ASN A 96 -6.33 -4.98 9.23
C ASN A 96 -6.64 -4.15 7.96
N VAL A 97 -6.28 -2.86 7.96
CA VAL A 97 -6.37 -2.00 6.78
C VAL A 97 -5.00 -1.88 6.14
N ILE A 98 -4.90 -2.29 4.87
CA ILE A 98 -3.74 -1.99 4.03
C ILE A 98 -4.00 -0.68 3.33
N ASN A 99 -3.21 0.34 3.65
CA ASN A 99 -3.18 1.58 2.90
C ASN A 99 -1.99 1.60 1.97
N LEU A 100 -2.19 1.98 0.72
CA LEU A 100 -1.13 2.18 -0.26
C LEU A 100 -1.03 3.68 -0.57
N HIS A 101 0.16 4.24 -0.43
CA HIS A 101 0.42 5.62 -0.82
C HIS A 101 0.71 5.68 -2.32
N LEU A 102 -0.11 6.41 -3.07
CA LEU A 102 0.01 6.53 -4.53
C LEU A 102 0.81 7.75 -4.92
N LEU A 103 0.38 8.93 -4.49
CA LEU A 103 0.98 10.21 -4.87
C LEU A 103 1.11 11.12 -3.66
N ARG A 104 2.16 11.93 -3.67
CA ARG A 104 2.38 12.99 -2.70
C ARG A 104 2.91 14.18 -3.49
N SER A 105 2.25 15.32 -3.41
CA SER A 105 2.76 16.57 -4.02
C SER A 105 3.35 17.48 -2.95
N PRO A 106 4.60 17.23 -2.51
CA PRO A 106 5.33 18.25 -1.79
C PRO A 106 5.62 19.40 -2.75
N THR A 107 5.62 20.64 -2.27
CA THR A 107 6.00 21.81 -3.08
C THR A 107 7.45 22.22 -2.85
N GLN A 108 8.21 21.41 -2.10
CA GLN A 108 9.61 21.65 -1.80
C GLN A 108 10.36 20.31 -1.78
N PRO A 109 11.52 20.18 -2.44
CA PRO A 109 12.30 21.21 -3.17
C PRO A 109 11.76 21.59 -4.55
N ASP A 110 10.82 20.83 -5.10
CA ASP A 110 10.24 21.06 -6.43
C ASP A 110 8.79 21.56 -6.30
N PRO A 111 8.44 22.77 -6.80
CA PRO A 111 7.10 23.33 -6.69
C PRO A 111 6.06 22.59 -7.55
N ASP A 112 6.48 21.90 -8.61
CA ASP A 112 5.62 21.20 -9.56
C ASP A 112 5.66 19.67 -9.37
N ALA A 113 6.14 19.22 -8.20
CA ALA A 113 6.32 17.81 -7.93
C ALA A 113 5.01 17.01 -8.06
N ASP A 114 5.10 15.96 -8.86
CA ASP A 114 4.01 15.03 -9.15
C ASP A 114 2.79 15.63 -9.87
N LEU A 115 2.95 16.77 -10.58
CA LEU A 115 1.91 17.29 -11.48
C LEU A 115 1.91 16.55 -12.82
N GLY A 116 0.76 15.97 -13.19
CA GLY A 116 0.59 15.28 -14.46
C GLY A 116 -0.33 14.08 -14.40
N THR A 117 -0.32 13.28 -15.47
CA THR A 117 -1.15 12.07 -15.56
C THR A 117 -0.35 10.85 -15.12
N TYR A 118 -0.87 10.12 -14.14
CA TYR A 118 -0.28 8.90 -13.62
C TYR A 118 -1.20 7.71 -13.82
N GLN A 119 -0.60 6.55 -14.03
CA GLN A 119 -1.27 5.27 -14.08
C GLN A 119 -0.60 4.32 -13.08
N PHE A 120 -1.40 3.68 -12.24
CA PHE A 120 -1.00 2.68 -11.24
C PHE A 120 -1.75 1.38 -11.49
N CYS A 121 -1.10 0.23 -11.28
CA CYS A 121 -1.66 -1.11 -11.51
C CYS A 121 -1.42 -2.04 -10.31
#